data_AF-K7MTR4-F1
#
_entry.id   AF-K7MTR4-F1
#
_cell.length_a   1.000
_cell.length_b   1.000
_cell.length_c   1.000
_cell.angle_alpha   90.00
_cell.angle_beta   90.00
_cell.angle_gamma   90.00
#
_symmetry.space_group_name_H-M   'P 1'
#
loop_
_entity.id
_entity.type
_entity.pdbx_description
1 polymer ?
#
loop_
_entity_poly.entity_id
_entity_poly.type
_entity_poly.pdbx_seq_one_letter_code
_entity_poly.pdbx_strand_id
1 'polypeptide(L)'
;MASTSREKKRESLEDTLQQLRDVTNSSALNKASIIVDASKYIEKLKQKVEGLNSELGIADSSTSQIDELPMVVVKTLKKGFLINVLLEKNFPGMLVSILETFEELGLDVLDARVSCEDSFQLEAVGRESHKNDSVDAQVVKQAVLQAIKNVD
;
A
#
# COMPACT_ATOMS: atom_id res chain seq x y z
N MET A 1 17.13 11.37 -41.62
CA MET A 1 16.38 10.54 -40.65
C MET A 1 16.71 10.84 -39.19
N ALA A 2 17.96 11.10 -38.78
CA ALA A 2 18.27 11.35 -37.36
C ALA A 2 17.62 12.62 -36.76
N SER A 3 17.42 13.68 -37.57
CA SER A 3 16.86 14.95 -37.11
C SER A 3 15.41 14.81 -36.62
N THR A 4 14.58 14.02 -37.32
CA THR A 4 13.17 13.83 -36.96
C THR A 4 13.01 13.10 -35.63
N SER A 5 13.92 12.16 -35.31
CA SER A 5 13.90 11.46 -34.02
C SER A 5 14.26 12.39 -32.85
N ARG A 6 15.26 13.28 -33.03
CA ARG A 6 15.63 14.26 -32.00
C ARG A 6 14.54 15.29 -31.77
N GLU A 7 13.86 15.71 -32.82
CA GLU A 7 12.76 16.67 -32.76
C GLU A 7 11.54 16.10 -32.04
N LYS A 8 11.10 14.88 -32.39
CA LYS A 8 10.04 14.17 -31.67
C LYS A 8 10.34 14.00 -30.18
N LYS A 9 11.59 13.69 -29.82
CA LYS A 9 12.00 13.57 -28.40
C LYS A 9 11.96 14.91 -27.65
N ARG A 10 12.23 16.03 -28.34
CA ARG A 10 12.12 17.37 -27.73
C ARG A 10 10.66 17.74 -27.51
N GLU A 11 9.81 17.51 -28.50
CA GLU A 11 8.36 17.73 -28.41
C GLU A 11 7.75 16.93 -27.26
N SER A 12 8.02 15.62 -27.18
CA SER A 12 7.53 14.79 -26.07
C SER A 12 8.02 15.25 -24.68
N LEU A 13 9.23 15.82 -24.62
CA LEU A 13 9.78 16.34 -23.37
C LEU A 13 9.08 17.64 -22.94
N GLU A 14 8.81 18.54 -23.88
CA GLU A 14 8.06 19.77 -23.58
C GLU A 14 6.64 19.42 -23.12
N ASP A 15 5.96 18.47 -23.77
CA ASP A 15 4.63 17.99 -23.35
C ASP A 15 4.66 17.39 -21.94
N THR A 16 5.68 16.58 -21.64
CA THR A 16 5.86 15.99 -20.29
C THR A 16 6.08 17.06 -19.24
N LEU A 17 6.91 18.07 -19.53
CA LEU A 17 7.15 19.19 -18.62
C LEU A 17 5.92 20.08 -18.44
N GLN A 18 5.12 20.24 -19.49
CA GLN A 18 3.84 20.95 -19.44
C GLN A 18 2.86 20.24 -18.50
N GLN A 19 2.67 18.93 -18.67
CA GLN A 19 1.82 18.13 -17.77
C GLN A 19 2.31 18.19 -16.32
N LEU A 20 3.63 18.08 -16.11
CA LEU A 20 4.21 18.19 -14.77
C LEU A 20 3.94 19.56 -14.14
N ARG A 21 4.06 20.64 -14.92
CA ARG A 21 3.76 22.00 -14.47
C ARG A 21 2.31 22.15 -14.04
N ASP A 22 1.38 21.60 -14.82
CA ASP A 22 -0.06 21.67 -14.55
C ASP A 22 -0.45 20.86 -13.31
N VAL A 23 0.03 19.62 -13.18
CA VAL A 23 -0.24 18.77 -12.00
C VAL A 23 0.33 19.36 -10.71
N THR A 24 1.51 19.99 -10.79
CA THR A 24 2.20 20.56 -9.62
C THR A 24 1.78 22.00 -9.31
N ASN A 25 0.91 22.60 -10.13
CA ASN A 25 0.55 24.03 -10.09
C ASN A 25 1.76 24.96 -10.09
N SER A 26 2.83 24.58 -10.79
CA SER A 26 4.05 25.38 -10.87
C SER A 26 3.86 26.56 -11.82
N SER A 27 4.25 27.76 -11.40
CA SER A 27 4.30 28.96 -12.26
C SER A 27 5.65 29.13 -12.95
N ALA A 28 6.56 28.17 -12.80
CA ALA A 28 7.90 28.23 -13.37
C ALA A 28 7.88 28.06 -14.90
N LEU A 29 8.61 28.95 -15.58
CA LEU A 29 8.81 28.88 -17.03
C LEU A 29 10.09 28.11 -17.42
N ASN A 30 11.02 27.94 -16.48
CA ASN A 30 12.27 27.24 -16.73
C ASN A 30 12.19 25.80 -16.24
N LYS A 31 12.79 24.88 -17.00
CA LYS A 31 12.70 23.43 -16.77
C LYS A 31 13.23 23.00 -15.40
N ALA A 32 14.31 23.61 -14.93
CA ALA A 32 14.91 23.29 -13.64
C ALA A 32 13.96 23.66 -12.48
N SER A 33 13.35 24.85 -12.52
CA SER A 33 12.39 25.28 -11.51
C SER A 33 11.10 24.47 -11.54
N ILE A 34 10.61 24.04 -12.72
CA ILE A 34 9.46 23.11 -12.79
C ILE A 34 9.76 21.83 -12.01
N ILE A 35 10.96 21.26 -12.18
CA ILE A 35 11.37 20.03 -11.49
C ILE A 35 11.56 20.26 -9.98
N VAL A 36 12.10 21.41 -9.58
CA VAL A 36 12.25 21.79 -8.16
C VAL A 36 10.88 21.98 -7.51
N ASP A 37 9.96 22.69 -8.16
CA ASP A 37 8.59 22.89 -7.67
C ASP A 37 7.85 21.54 -7.58
N ALA A 38 8.04 20.66 -8.56
CA ALA A 38 7.49 19.31 -8.53
C ALA A 38 8.01 18.52 -7.31
N SER A 39 9.31 18.58 -7.05
CA SER A 39 9.93 17.91 -5.90
C SER A 39 9.36 18.43 -4.57
N LYS A 40 9.19 19.75 -4.46
CA LYS A 40 8.55 20.40 -3.30
C LYS A 40 7.07 20.04 -3.15
N TYR A 41 6.35 19.91 -4.26
CA TYR A 41 4.95 19.49 -4.26
C TYR A 41 4.79 18.05 -3.75
N ILE A 42 5.66 17.14 -4.19
CA ILE A 42 5.71 15.76 -3.69
C ILE A 42 5.97 15.73 -2.18
N GLU A 43 6.92 16.53 -1.69
CA GLU A 43 7.21 16.62 -0.24
C GLU A 43 6.01 17.13 0.56
N LYS A 44 5.34 18.19 0.07
CA LYS A 44 4.12 18.72 0.69
C LYS A 44 3.00 17.68 0.75
N LEU A 45 2.82 16.89 -0.32
CA LEU A 45 1.84 15.81 -0.33
C LEU A 45 2.19 14.70 0.65
N LYS A 46 3.46 14.31 0.74
CA LYS A 46 3.93 13.32 1.73
C LYS A 46 3.61 13.75 3.16
N GLN A 47 3.92 14.99 3.52
CA GLN A 47 3.59 15.55 4.84
C GLN A 47 2.08 15.60 5.09
N LYS A 48 1.28 15.95 4.08
CA LYS A 48 -0.18 15.96 4.21
C LYS A 48 -0.75 14.57 4.47
N VAL A 49 -0.22 13.55 3.81
CA VAL A 49 -0.63 12.15 4.03
C VAL A 49 -0.24 11.69 5.43
N GLU A 50 0.96 12.01 5.90
CA GLU A 50 1.41 11.70 7.26
C GLU A 50 0.55 12.39 8.33
N GLY A 51 0.21 13.66 8.13
CA GLY A 51 -0.69 14.40 9.02
C GLY A 51 -2.09 13.78 9.09
N LEU A 52 -2.69 13.46 7.93
CA LEU A 52 -4.00 12.80 7.88
C LEU A 52 -4.00 11.40 8.51
N ASN A 53 -2.91 10.63 8.33
CA ASN A 53 -2.76 9.33 8.96
C ASN A 53 -2.65 9.45 10.48
N SER A 54 -1.96 10.49 10.97
CA SER A 54 -1.86 10.80 12.41
C SER A 54 -3.22 11.20 12.99
N GLU A 55 -3.97 12.05 12.29
CA GLU A 55 -5.33 12.47 12.71
C GLU A 55 -6.33 11.31 12.74
N LEU A 56 -6.23 10.37 11.80
CA LEU A 56 -7.11 9.20 11.74
C LEU A 56 -6.72 8.10 12.74
N GLY A 57 -5.63 8.27 13.51
CA GLY A 57 -5.12 7.24 14.42
C GLY A 57 -4.53 6.03 13.69
N ILE A 58 -4.13 6.18 12.42
CA ILE A 58 -3.31 5.20 11.69
C ILE A 58 -1.85 5.43 12.07
N ALA A 59 -1.56 5.47 13.38
CA ALA A 59 -0.23 5.77 13.89
C ALA A 59 0.76 4.59 13.69
N ASP A 60 0.27 3.37 13.48
CA ASP A 60 1.11 2.15 13.51
C ASP A 60 1.17 1.36 12.20
N SER A 61 0.95 1.98 11.04
CA SER A 61 1.16 1.30 9.75
C SER A 61 1.69 2.25 8.69
N SER A 62 2.96 2.62 8.88
CA SER A 62 3.97 2.95 7.87
C SER A 62 3.48 3.01 6.41
N THR A 63 2.88 4.13 6.02
CA THR A 63 2.67 4.47 4.59
C THR A 63 3.98 4.91 3.90
N SER A 64 5.07 5.07 4.65
CA SER A 64 6.41 5.27 4.09
C SER A 64 6.99 4.04 3.38
N GLN A 65 6.30 2.89 3.37
CA GLN A 65 6.73 1.66 2.71
C GLN A 65 5.75 1.19 1.63
N ILE A 66 5.40 2.07 0.68
CA ILE A 66 4.85 1.59 -0.61
C ILE A 66 5.88 0.66 -1.32
N ASP A 67 7.16 0.72 -0.93
CA ASP A 67 8.26 -0.06 -1.50
C ASP A 67 8.67 -1.32 -0.71
N GLU A 68 8.01 -1.70 0.41
CA GLU A 68 8.42 -2.88 1.18
C GLU A 68 7.33 -3.95 1.20
N LEU A 69 7.37 -4.83 0.20
CA LEU A 69 6.59 -6.06 0.15
C LEU A 69 7.40 -7.18 0.82
N PRO A 70 6.82 -8.00 1.70
CA PRO A 70 5.39 -8.21 1.95
C PRO A 70 4.73 -7.17 2.89
N MET A 71 3.61 -6.58 2.48
CA MET A 71 2.87 -5.60 3.29
C MET A 71 1.66 -6.26 3.96
N VAL A 72 1.67 -6.32 5.29
CA VAL A 72 0.54 -6.79 6.11
C VAL A 72 0.12 -5.67 7.07
N VAL A 73 -1.13 -5.24 6.95
CA VAL A 73 -1.74 -4.19 7.78
C VAL A 73 -2.93 -4.78 8.51
N VAL A 74 -2.93 -4.64 9.83
CA VAL A 74 -4.05 -5.05 10.68
C VAL A 74 -4.56 -3.84 11.43
N LYS A 75 -5.85 -3.53 11.26
CA LYS A 75 -6.54 -2.47 12.01
C LYS A 75 -7.54 -3.08 12.98
N THR A 76 -7.47 -2.67 14.23
CA THR A 76 -8.46 -3.05 15.24
C THR A 76 -9.78 -2.30 14.99
N LEU A 77 -10.87 -3.05 14.86
CA LEU A 77 -12.23 -2.54 14.75
C LEU A 77 -12.97 -2.73 16.08
N LYS A 78 -14.14 -2.10 16.23
CA LYS A 78 -15.01 -2.25 17.42
C LYS A 78 -15.43 -3.70 17.70
N LYS A 79 -15.43 -4.58 16.69
CA LYS A 79 -15.89 -5.96 16.76
C LYS A 79 -14.99 -6.91 15.94
N GLY A 80 -13.69 -6.71 15.95
CA GLY A 80 -12.75 -7.56 15.20
C GLY A 80 -11.56 -6.80 14.63
N PHE A 81 -11.08 -7.26 13.47
CA PHE A 81 -9.90 -6.77 12.76
C PHE A 81 -10.22 -6.61 11.28
N LEU A 82 -9.67 -5.57 10.68
CA LEU A 82 -9.52 -5.45 9.23
C LEU A 82 -8.09 -5.81 8.87
N ILE A 83 -7.91 -6.84 8.06
CA ILE A 83 -6.63 -7.44 7.71
C ILE A 83 -6.41 -7.26 6.22
N ASN A 84 -5.37 -6.52 5.86
CA ASN A 84 -4.99 -6.28 4.48
C ASN A 84 -3.60 -6.87 4.23
N VAL A 85 -3.49 -7.68 3.20
CA VAL A 85 -2.26 -8.32 2.75
C VAL A 85 -2.02 -7.95 1.30
N LEU A 86 -0.81 -7.51 0.98
CA LEU A 86 -0.36 -7.19 -0.37
C LEU A 86 1.03 -7.80 -0.59
N LEU A 87 1.21 -8.52 -1.69
CA LEU A 87 2.42 -9.25 -2.06
C LEU A 87 2.70 -9.11 -3.56
N GLU A 88 3.97 -9.00 -3.96
CA GLU A 88 4.35 -8.89 -5.39
C GLU A 88 4.06 -10.15 -6.19
N LYS A 89 4.12 -11.31 -5.53
CA LYS A 89 3.96 -12.62 -6.15
C LYS A 89 2.90 -13.41 -5.42
N ASN A 90 2.11 -14.14 -6.21
CA ASN A 90 1.21 -15.14 -5.70
C ASN A 90 1.91 -16.51 -5.69
N PHE A 91 1.96 -17.16 -4.53
CA PHE A 91 2.47 -18.53 -4.40
C PHE A 91 1.31 -19.52 -4.18
N PRO A 92 1.37 -20.73 -4.78
CA PRO A 92 0.37 -21.77 -4.53
C PRO A 92 0.24 -22.08 -3.04
N GLY A 93 -0.99 -22.12 -2.52
CA GLY A 93 -1.26 -22.42 -1.11
C GLY A 93 -1.17 -21.22 -0.14
N MET A 94 -0.82 -20.03 -0.64
CA MET A 94 -0.73 -18.82 0.17
C MET A 94 -2.05 -18.43 0.82
N LEU A 95 -3.14 -18.41 0.06
CA LEU A 95 -4.47 -18.14 0.61
C LEU A 95 -4.84 -19.14 1.70
N VAL A 96 -4.53 -20.43 1.49
CA VAL A 96 -4.83 -21.50 2.43
C VAL A 96 -4.07 -21.29 3.74
N SER A 97 -2.77 -21.01 3.66
CA SER A 97 -1.93 -20.77 4.84
C SER A 97 -2.41 -19.58 5.67
N ILE A 98 -2.89 -18.51 5.01
CA ILE A 98 -3.45 -17.34 5.69
C ILE A 98 -4.79 -17.68 6.35
N LEU A 99 -5.67 -18.45 5.70
CA LEU A 99 -6.95 -18.85 6.28
C LEU A 99 -6.78 -19.83 7.44
N GLU A 100 -5.85 -20.78 7.35
CA GLU A 100 -5.45 -21.66 8.45
C GLU A 100 -4.97 -20.84 9.65
N THR A 101 -4.17 -19.79 9.40
CA THR A 101 -3.73 -18.86 10.45
C THR A 101 -4.91 -18.15 11.11
N PHE A 102 -5.94 -17.76 10.35
CA PHE A 102 -7.14 -17.16 10.94
C PHE A 102 -7.91 -18.15 11.82
N GLU A 103 -7.99 -19.42 11.41
CA GLU A 103 -8.62 -20.48 12.20
C GLU A 103 -7.83 -20.75 13.50
N GLU A 104 -6.51 -20.84 13.44
CA GLU A 104 -5.64 -21.01 14.61
C GLU A 104 -5.74 -19.85 15.61
N LEU A 105 -5.94 -18.63 15.11
CA LEU A 105 -6.17 -17.43 15.94
C LEU A 105 -7.61 -17.33 16.45
N GLY A 106 -8.52 -18.22 16.06
CA GLY A 106 -9.93 -18.16 16.42
C GLY A 106 -10.68 -16.95 15.82
N LEU A 107 -10.21 -16.45 14.68
CA LEU A 107 -10.83 -15.36 13.94
C LEU A 107 -11.91 -15.89 12.98
N ASP A 108 -13.15 -15.51 13.24
CA ASP A 108 -14.29 -15.77 12.36
C ASP A 108 -14.29 -14.75 11.21
N VAL A 109 -14.05 -15.19 9.98
CA VAL A 109 -13.97 -14.31 8.81
C VAL A 109 -15.38 -13.95 8.34
N LEU A 110 -15.77 -12.69 8.51
CA LEU A 110 -17.09 -12.17 8.16
C LEU A 110 -17.20 -11.76 6.69
N ASP A 111 -16.15 -11.17 6.14
CA ASP A 111 -16.04 -10.75 4.75
C ASP A 111 -14.59 -10.94 4.30
N ALA A 112 -14.40 -11.33 3.04
CA ALA A 112 -13.08 -11.52 2.45
C ALA A 112 -13.12 -11.24 0.95
N ARG A 113 -12.13 -10.49 0.48
CA ARG A 113 -11.89 -10.18 -0.92
C ARG A 113 -10.47 -10.58 -1.25
N VAL A 114 -10.31 -11.36 -2.32
CA VAL A 114 -9.01 -11.85 -2.76
C VAL A 114 -8.80 -11.54 -4.23
N SER A 115 -7.58 -11.14 -4.58
CA SER A 115 -7.06 -11.08 -5.95
C SER A 115 -5.73 -11.84 -6.00
N CYS A 116 -5.56 -12.69 -7.01
CA CYS A 116 -4.44 -13.64 -7.07
C CYS A 116 -3.95 -13.91 -8.50
N GLU A 117 -4.04 -12.93 -9.40
CA GLU A 117 -3.62 -13.08 -10.81
C GLU A 117 -2.10 -13.11 -10.94
N ASP A 118 -1.42 -11.97 -10.86
CA ASP A 118 0.06 -11.90 -10.81
C ASP A 118 0.56 -11.65 -9.38
N SER A 119 -0.14 -10.75 -8.67
CA SER A 119 0.11 -10.39 -7.27
C SER A 119 -0.92 -11.02 -6.35
N PHE A 120 -0.57 -11.27 -5.09
CA PHE A 120 -1.54 -11.67 -4.08
C PHE A 120 -2.02 -10.48 -3.25
N GLN A 121 -3.34 -10.31 -3.19
CA GLN A 121 -4.02 -9.29 -2.40
C GLN A 121 -5.17 -9.93 -1.64
N LEU A 122 -5.23 -9.70 -0.34
CA LEU A 122 -6.33 -10.15 0.52
C LEU A 122 -6.77 -8.99 1.41
N GLU A 123 -8.06 -8.72 1.42
CA GLU A 123 -8.73 -7.88 2.40
C GLU A 123 -9.74 -8.76 3.13
N ALA A 124 -9.59 -8.91 4.45
CA ALA A 124 -10.46 -9.75 5.27
C ALA A 124 -10.92 -9.00 6.53
N VAL A 125 -12.18 -9.21 6.89
CA VAL A 125 -12.75 -8.72 8.15
C VAL A 125 -12.92 -9.92 9.08
N GLY A 126 -12.01 -10.05 10.04
CA GLY A 126 -12.06 -11.11 11.05
C GLY A 126 -12.71 -10.63 12.33
N ARG A 127 -13.59 -11.42 12.93
CA ARG A 127 -14.15 -11.16 14.26
C ARG A 127 -13.61 -12.18 15.24
N GLU A 128 -13.24 -11.71 16.43
CA GLU A 128 -12.89 -12.60 17.52
C GLU A 128 -14.12 -13.38 18.01
N SER A 129 -14.01 -14.71 18.01
CA SER A 129 -15.08 -15.63 18.41
C SER A 129 -15.29 -15.67 19.93
N HIS A 130 -14.22 -15.47 20.72
CA HIS A 130 -14.23 -15.61 22.18
C HIS A 130 -13.77 -14.34 22.90
N LYS A 131 -14.63 -13.78 23.76
CA LYS A 131 -14.41 -12.50 24.48
C LYS A 131 -13.28 -12.52 25.52
N ASN A 132 -12.65 -13.66 25.78
CA ASN A 132 -11.75 -13.81 26.94
C ASN A 132 -10.27 -13.62 26.61
N ASP A 133 -9.84 -13.97 25.39
CA ASP A 133 -8.44 -13.88 24.99
C ASP A 133 -8.34 -12.79 23.94
N SER A 134 -8.38 -11.52 24.36
CA SER A 134 -8.29 -10.39 23.41
C SER A 134 -7.02 -10.52 22.56
N VAL A 135 -7.17 -10.98 21.32
CA VAL A 135 -6.08 -11.10 20.37
C VAL A 135 -5.62 -9.68 20.01
N ASP A 136 -4.32 -9.40 20.12
CA ASP A 136 -3.79 -8.11 19.69
C ASP A 136 -3.62 -8.07 18.17
N ALA A 137 -3.89 -6.93 17.54
CA ALA A 137 -3.65 -6.71 16.12
C ALA A 137 -2.19 -6.98 15.72
N GLN A 138 -1.24 -6.75 16.64
CA GLN A 138 0.16 -7.10 16.42
C GLN A 138 0.37 -8.63 16.33
N VAL A 139 -0.32 -9.41 17.16
CA VAL A 139 -0.26 -10.88 17.11
C VAL A 139 -0.83 -11.39 15.79
N VAL A 140 -1.98 -10.86 15.37
CA VAL A 140 -2.57 -11.19 14.05
C VAL A 140 -1.60 -10.86 12.92
N LYS A 141 -1.01 -9.66 12.94
CA LYS A 141 -0.06 -9.22 11.91
C LYS A 141 1.16 -10.16 11.83
N GLN A 142 1.73 -10.52 12.97
CA GLN A 142 2.90 -11.40 13.01
C GLN A 142 2.55 -12.81 12.54
N ALA A 143 1.41 -13.37 12.96
CA ALA A 143 0.98 -14.69 12.53
C ALA A 143 0.79 -14.77 11.01
N VAL A 144 0.12 -13.78 10.41
CA VAL A 144 -0.06 -13.69 8.96
C VAL A 144 1.29 -13.54 8.23
N LEU A 145 2.20 -12.72 8.76
CA LEU A 145 3.55 -12.60 8.18
C LEU A 145 4.35 -13.91 8.24
N GLN A 146 4.19 -14.70 9.30
CA GLN A 146 4.82 -16.02 9.41
C GLN A 146 4.21 -17.00 8.41
N ALA A 147 2.88 -17.00 8.25
CA ALA A 147 2.20 -17.82 7.27
C ALA A 147 2.70 -17.57 5.85
N ILE A 148 2.89 -16.30 5.49
CA ILE A 148 3.41 -15.91 4.17
C ILE A 148 4.86 -16.39 3.98
N LYS A 149 5.72 -16.24 5.00
CA LYS A 149 7.14 -16.66 4.93
C LYS A 149 7.31 -18.18 4.81
N ASN A 150 6.37 -18.96 5.33
CA ASN A 150 6.43 -20.42 5.28
C ASN A 150 6.04 -20.99 3.90
N VAL A 151 5.47 -20.16 3.01
CA VAL A 151 4.99 -20.56 1.68
C VAL A 151 5.97 -20.20 0.56
N ASP A 152 6.90 -19.27 0.81
CA ASP A 152 7.97 -18.86 -0.12
C ASP A 152 9.03 -19.97 -0.34
#